data_AF-R7VHK0-F1
#
_entry.id   AF-R7VHK0-F1
#
_cell.length_a   1.000
_cell.length_b   1.000
_cell.length_c   1.000
_cell.angle_alpha   90.00
_cell.angle_beta   90.00
_cell.angle_gamma   90.00
#
_symmetry.space_group_name_H-M   'P 1'
#
loop_
_entity.id
_entity.type
_entity.pdbx_description
1 polymer ?
#
loop_
_entity_poly.entity_id
_entity_poly.type
_entity_poly.pdbx_seq_one_letter_code
_entity_poly.pdbx_strand_id
1 'polypeptide(L)' 'LWTQNQQKTLEVCLAQFPKGTPERWEKIAEQIPSKTKEDCIARFKFLADVVKKRKAAKAAASAAKES' A
#
# COMPACT_ATOMS: atom_id res chain seq x y z
N LEU A 1 -2.86 -2.89 15.45
CA LEU A 1 -4.05 -2.89 14.55
C LEU A 1 -4.01 -1.68 13.63
N TRP A 2 -4.46 -1.82 12.38
CA TRP A 2 -4.65 -0.71 11.43
C TRP A 2 -6.14 -0.39 11.32
N THR A 3 -6.53 0.86 11.59
CA THR A 3 -7.91 1.28 11.39
C THR A 3 -8.19 1.60 9.93
N GLN A 4 -9.47 1.60 9.55
CA GLN A 4 -9.88 1.90 8.18
C GLN A 4 -9.45 3.32 7.73
N ASN A 5 -9.44 4.28 8.66
CA ASN A 5 -8.96 5.63 8.39
C ASN A 5 -7.45 5.65 8.15
N GLN A 6 -6.66 5.01 9.02
CA GLN A 6 -5.22 4.90 8.84
C GLN A 6 -4.86 4.22 7.52
N GLN A 7 -5.58 3.15 7.16
CA GLN A 7 -5.35 2.42 5.92
C GLN A 7 -5.61 3.30 4.70
N LYS A 8 -6.73 4.04 4.68
CA LYS A 8 -7.03 5.01 3.60
C LYS A 8 -5.97 6.09 3.51
N THR A 9 -5.56 6.68 4.64
CA THR A 9 -4.52 7.70 4.67
C THR A 9 -3.22 7.17 4.09
N LEU A 10 -2.81 5.95 4.48
CA LEU A 10 -1.62 5.31 3.92
C LEU A 10 -1.71 5.18 2.40
N GLU A 11 -2.83 4.68 1.87
CA GLU A 11 -3.03 4.53 0.43
C GLU A 11 -3.00 5.87 -0.32
N VAL A 12 -3.65 6.90 0.23
CA VAL A 12 -3.63 8.26 -0.32
C VAL A 12 -2.21 8.82 -0.34
N CYS A 13 -1.49 8.76 0.77
CA CYS A 13 -0.11 9.25 0.83
C CYS A 13 0.83 8.43 -0.06
N LEU A 14 0.61 7.12 -0.19
CA LEU A 14 1.40 6.28 -1.11
C LEU A 14 1.17 6.66 -2.58
N ALA A 15 -0.03 7.10 -2.94
CA ALA A 15 -0.35 7.61 -4.27
C ALA A 15 0.21 9.03 -4.48
N GLN A 16 0.18 9.86 -3.43
CA GLN A 16 0.64 11.25 -3.46
C GLN A 16 2.18 11.37 -3.49
N PHE A 17 2.89 10.45 -2.83
CA PHE A 17 4.34 10.41 -2.76
C PHE A 17 4.88 9.20 -3.54
N PRO A 18 5.26 9.36 -4.83
CA PRO A 18 5.80 8.27 -5.64
C PRO A 18 7.19 7.83 -5.20
N LYS A 19 7.70 6.79 -5.85
CA LYS A 19 9.05 6.26 -5.62
C LYS A 19 10.07 7.28 -6.14
N GLY A 20 10.91 7.83 -5.26
CA GLY A 20 11.86 8.89 -5.58
C GLY A 20 11.64 10.17 -4.78
N THR A 21 10.49 10.31 -4.09
CA THR A 21 10.28 11.43 -3.16
C THR A 21 11.17 11.24 -1.93
N PRO A 22 12.12 12.15 -1.65
CA PRO A 22 12.81 12.17 -0.38
C PRO A 22 11.79 12.36 0.74
N GLU A 23 12.03 11.75 1.91
CA GLU A 23 11.12 11.85 3.07
C GLU A 23 9.72 11.25 2.88
N ARG A 24 9.48 10.47 1.81
CA ARG A 24 8.19 9.80 1.56
C ARG A 24 7.60 9.17 2.83
N TRP A 25 8.40 8.39 3.54
CA TRP A 25 7.95 7.66 4.73
C TRP A 25 7.75 8.56 5.94
N GLU A 26 8.49 9.66 6.04
CA GLU A 26 8.35 10.62 7.13
C GLU A 26 7.03 11.37 6.97
N LYS A 27 6.75 11.89 5.77
CA LYS A 27 5.46 12.53 5.47
C LYS A 27 4.26 11.60 5.65
N ILE A 28 4.39 10.34 5.27
CA ILE A 28 3.33 9.34 5.51
C ILE A 28 3.10 9.14 7.01
N ALA A 29 4.16 8.99 7.80
CA ALA A 29 4.06 8.79 9.24
C ALA A 29 3.44 10.00 9.95
N GLU A 30 3.76 11.21 9.50
CA GLU A 30 3.14 12.44 10.01
C GLU A 30 1.63 12.49 9.79
N GLN A 31 1.12 11.90 8.70
CA GLN A 31 -0.32 11.86 8.42
C GLN A 31 -1.05 10.79 9.23
N ILE A 32 -0.35 9.84 9.84
CA ILE A 32 -0.93 8.70 10.54
C ILE A 32 -0.51 8.74 12.01
N PRO A 33 -1.23 9.51 12.86
CA PRO A 33 -0.95 9.53 14.28
C PRO A 33 -1.06 8.10 14.82
N SER A 34 -0.11 7.70 15.67
CA SER A 34 0.08 6.33 16.19
C SER A 34 0.77 5.32 15.25
N LYS A 35 1.25 5.73 14.06
CA LYS A 35 2.09 4.86 13.21
C LYS A 35 3.41 5.54 12.88
N THR A 36 4.48 4.76 12.88
CA THR A 36 5.81 5.24 12.54
C THR A 36 6.12 5.03 11.06
N LYS A 37 7.23 5.61 10.60
CA LYS A 37 7.76 5.33 9.26
C LYS A 37 8.00 3.85 9.03
N GLU A 38 8.46 3.12 10.05
CA GLU A 38 8.69 1.67 9.98
C GLU A 38 7.38 0.88 9.82
N ASP A 39 6.34 1.22 10.58
CA ASP A 39 5.00 0.62 10.40
C ASP A 39 4.47 0.82 8.99
N CYS A 40 4.65 2.03 8.43
CA CYS A 40 4.18 2.37 7.09
C CYS A 40 4.94 1.58 6.02
N ILE A 41 6.26 1.43 6.17
CA ILE A 41 7.10 0.63 5.26
C ILE A 41 6.69 -0.85 5.33
N ALA A 42 6.52 -1.40 6.54
CA ALA A 42 6.10 -2.79 6.73
C ALA A 42 4.72 -3.05 6.10
N ARG A 43 3.78 -2.12 6.32
CA ARG A 43 2.44 -2.21 5.73
C ARG A 43 2.47 -2.10 4.21
N PHE A 44 3.29 -1.21 3.66
CA PHE A 44 3.49 -1.10 2.22
C PHE A 44 4.07 -2.37 1.61
N LYS A 45 5.11 -2.97 2.22
CA LYS A 45 5.69 -4.23 1.75
C LYS A 45 4.65 -5.35 1.71
N PHE A 46 3.83 -5.44 2.76
CA PHE A 46 2.72 -6.39 2.82
C PHE A 46 1.69 -6.13 1.69
N LEU A 47 1.24 -4.89 1.51
CA LEU A 47 0.31 -4.52 0.44
C LEU A 47 0.90 -4.81 -0.94
N ALA A 48 2.17 -4.51 -1.17
CA ALA A 48 2.84 -4.80 -2.44
C ALA A 48 2.85 -6.31 -2.75
N ASP A 49 3.12 -7.15 -1.75
CA ASP A 49 3.06 -8.61 -1.89
C ASP A 49 1.63 -9.10 -2.20
N VAL A 50 0.65 -8.60 -1.44
CA VAL A 50 -0.78 -8.91 -1.66
C VAL A 50 -1.23 -8.47 -3.05
N VAL A 51 -0.89 -7.27 -3.49
CA VAL A 51 -1.24 -6.75 -4.82
C VAL A 51 -0.57 -7.59 -5.92
N LYS A 52 0.69 -8.00 -5.74
CA LYS A 52 1.40 -8.85 -6.69
C LYS A 52 0.71 -10.21 -6.83
N LYS A 53 0.34 -10.83 -5.70
CA LYS A 53 -0.43 -12.09 -5.67
C LYS A 53 -1.84 -11.92 -6.25
N ARG A 54 -2.54 -10.84 -5.90
CA ARG A 54 -3.87 -10.51 -6.44
C ARG A 54 -3.83 -10.26 -7.94
N LYS A 55 -2.83 -9.57 -8.45
CA LYS A 55 -2.66 -9.30 -9.89
C LYS A 55 -2.40 -10.59 -10.67
N ALA A 56 -1.58 -11.49 -10.13
CA ALA A 56 -1.38 -12.83 -10.70
C ALA A 56 -2.69 -13.65 -10.72
N ALA A 57 -3.44 -13.64 -9.62
CA ALA A 57 -4.74 -14.32 -9.54
C ALA A 57 -5.79 -13.70 -10.48
N LYS A 58 -5.82 -12.37 -10.62
CA LYS A 58 -6.73 -11.66 -11.55
C LYS A 58 -6.40 -11.96 -13.01
N ALA A 59 -5.11 -12.05 -13.34
CA ALA A 59 -4.67 -12.38 -14.71
C ALA A 59 -5.07 -13.81 -15.08
N ALA A 60 -4.93 -14.77 -14.16
CA ALA A 60 -5.38 -16.15 -14.38
C ALA A 60 -6.90 -16.27 -14.51
N ALA A 61 -7.67 -15.51 -13.72
CA ALA A 61 -9.14 -15.54 -13.75
C ALA A 61 -9.74 -14.91 -15.02
N SER A 62 -9.10 -13.88 -15.60
CA SER A 62 -9.55 -13.29 -16.86
C SER A 62 -9.28 -14.19 -18.08
N ALA A 63 -8.23 -15.03 -18.04
CA ALA A 63 -7.92 -15.96 -19.13
C ALA A 63 -8.89 -17.17 -19.20
N ALA A 64 -9.56 -17.52 -18.09
CA ALA A 64 -10.47 -18.66 -18.03
C ALA A 64 -11.93 -18.33 -18.41
N LYS A 65 -12.26 -17.06 -18.64
CA LYS A 65 -13.63 -16.65 -19.02
C LYS A 65 -13.80 -16.43 -20.54
N GLU A 66 -12.76 -16.69 -21.32
CA GLU A 66 -12.72 -16.51 -22.77
C GLU A 66 -12.41 -17.83 -23.51
N SER A 67 -12.81 -18.97 -22.93
CA SER A 67 -12.72 -20.32 -23.52
C SER A 67 -14.06 -21.04 -23.46
#